data_AF-A0A1H4A6S0-F1
#
_entry.id   AF-A0A1H4A6S0-F1
#
_cell.length_a   1.000
_cell.length_b   1.000
_cell.length_c   1.000
_cell.angle_alpha   90.00
_cell.angle_beta   90.00
_cell.angle_gamma   90.00
#
_symmetry.space_group_name_H-M   'P 1'
#
loop_
_entity.id
_entity.type
_entity.pdbx_description
1 polymer ?
#
loop_
_entity_poly.entity_id
_entity_poly.type
_entity_poly.pdbx_seq_one_letter_code
_entity_poly.pdbx_strand_id
1 'polypeptide(L)' 'MKSYIFATDNERGGVILCDIDTLEEAVEYLQQRFEGVIRVEQGRHYWARGEGFAELEPLPPSLGRVSA' A
#
# COMPACT_ATOMS: atom_id res chain seq x y z
N MET A 1 9.37 10.40 -9.22
CA MET A 1 7.93 10.40 -8.86
C MET A 1 7.32 9.01 -8.93
N LYS A 2 6.80 8.54 -7.79
CA LYS A 2 6.09 7.26 -7.61
C LYS A 2 4.71 7.52 -7.00
N SER A 3 3.79 6.57 -7.19
CA SER A 3 2.48 6.56 -6.55
C SER A 3 2.42 5.52 -5.45
N TYR A 4 1.92 5.89 -4.28
CA TYR A 4 1.64 4.98 -3.18
C TYR A 4 0.18 5.08 -2.78
N ILE A 5 -0.45 3.93 -2.51
CA ILE A 5 -1.78 3.84 -1.92
C ILE A 5 -1.59 3.65 -0.42
N PHE A 6 -2.37 4.32 0.41
CA PHE A 6 -2.35 4.09 1.84
C PHE A 6 -3.75 4.08 2.45
N ALA A 7 -3.89 3.35 3.56
CA ALA A 7 -5.10 3.29 4.36
C ALA A 7 -4.79 3.53 5.85
N THR A 8 -5.74 4.12 6.56
CA THR A 8 -5.70 4.38 7.99
C THR A 8 -6.78 3.57 8.72
N ASP A 9 -6.62 3.41 10.04
CA ASP A 9 -7.51 2.64 10.91
C ASP A 9 -8.94 3.21 11.05
N ASN A 10 -9.16 4.45 10.65
CA ASN A 10 -10.46 5.11 10.60
C ASN A 10 -11.11 5.08 9.21
N GLU A 11 -10.74 4.09 8.39
CA GLU A 11 -11.25 3.87 7.02
C GLU A 11 -10.99 5.04 6.05
N ARG A 12 -10.10 5.96 6.42
CA ARG A 12 -9.57 6.98 5.51
C ARG A 12 -8.35 6.44 4.79
N GLY A 13 -7.97 7.12 3.72
CA GLY A 13 -6.86 6.71 2.88
C GLY A 13 -6.80 7.53 1.61
N GLY A 14 -5.82 7.23 0.77
CA GLY A 14 -5.69 7.92 -0.50
C GLY A 14 -4.51 7.45 -1.32
N VAL A 15 -4.31 8.14 -2.43
CA VAL A 15 -3.13 8.00 -3.29
C VAL A 15 -2.26 9.23 -3.11
N ILE A 16 -0.96 9.03 -2.92
CA ILE A 16 0.02 10.11 -2.93
C ILE A 16 0.98 9.95 -4.10
N LEU A 17 1.28 11.06 -4.77
CA LEU A 17 2.36 11.18 -5.74
C LEU A 17 3.51 11.93 -5.07
N CYS A 18 4.68 11.30 -4.97
CA CYS A 18 5.86 11.91 -4.35
C CYS A 18 7.16 11.42 -4.99
N ASP A 19 8.25 12.12 -4.72
CA ASP A 19 9.61 11.75 -5.14
C ASP A 19 10.33 10.89 -4.09
N ILE A 20 9.58 9.96 -3.48
CA ILE A 20 10.12 8.91 -2.64
C ILE A 20 10.32 7.67 -3.52
N ASP A 21 11.46 7.01 -3.38
CA ASP A 21 11.87 5.91 -4.26
C ASP A 21 11.57 4.53 -3.69
N THR A 22 11.58 4.38 -2.36
CA THR A 22 11.40 3.09 -1.68
C THR A 22 10.04 3.01 -0.97
N LEU A 23 9.59 1.78 -0.66
CA LEU A 23 8.33 1.59 0.06
C LEU A 23 8.53 1.93 1.56
N GLU A 24 9.71 1.62 2.08
CA GLU A 24 10.15 1.85 3.45
C GLU A 24 10.09 3.36 3.79
N GLU A 25 10.72 4.20 2.96
CA GLU A 25 10.67 5.65 3.12
C GLU A 25 9.24 6.20 3.01
N ALA A 26 8.42 5.61 2.12
CA ALA A 26 7.03 6.02 1.97
C ALA A 26 6.19 5.68 3.20
N VAL A 27 6.44 4.52 3.83
CA VAL A 27 5.81 4.12 5.10
C VAL A 27 6.16 5.10 6.21
N GLU A 28 7.45 5.39 6.40
CA GLU A 28 7.89 6.34 7.42
C GLU A 28 7.28 7.73 7.20
N TYR A 29 7.32 8.22 5.98
CA TYR A 29 6.73 9.50 5.60
C TYR A 29 5.22 9.55 5.88
N LEU A 30 4.48 8.51 5.48
CA LEU A 30 3.03 8.48 5.63
C LEU A 30 2.61 8.34 7.10
N GLN A 31 3.33 7.57 7.91
CA GLN A 31 3.07 7.47 9.35
C GLN A 31 3.31 8.78 10.10
N GLN A 32 4.27 9.60 9.65
CA GLN A 32 4.49 10.94 10.21
C GLN A 32 3.42 11.94 9.79
N ARG A 33 2.88 11.78 8.57
CA ARG A 33 1.92 12.72 7.97
C ARG A 33 0.47 12.43 8.33
N PHE A 34 0.11 11.17 8.48
CA PHE A 34 -1.26 10.73 8.71
C PHE A 34 -1.31 9.85 9.95
N GLU A 35 -2.17 10.22 10.90
CA GLU A 35 -2.44 9.40 12.06
C GLU A 35 -3.13 8.09 11.65
N GLY A 36 -2.78 6.99 12.31
CA GLY A 36 -3.48 5.73 12.13
C GLY A 36 -3.16 4.97 10.85
N VAL A 37 -2.07 5.28 10.11
CA VAL A 37 -1.69 4.50 8.92
C VAL A 37 -1.50 3.02 9.27
N ILE A 38 -2.26 2.15 8.60
CA ILE A 38 -2.25 0.70 8.77
C ILE A 38 -1.76 -0.05 7.54
N ARG A 39 -1.76 0.57 6.35
CA ARG A 39 -1.32 -0.07 5.11
C ARG A 39 -0.74 0.94 4.14
N VAL A 40 0.34 0.57 3.46
CA VAL A 40 0.95 1.32 2.35
C VAL A 40 1.31 0.35 1.23
N GLU A 41 0.98 0.68 -0.01
CA GLU A 41 1.12 -0.22 -1.16
C GLU A 41 1.75 0.48 -2.35
N GLN A 42 2.62 -0.25 -3.06
CA GLN A 42 3.23 0.13 -4.32
C GLN A 42 3.21 -1.07 -5.26
N GLY A 43 2.28 -1.06 -6.21
CA GLY A 43 2.06 -2.21 -7.09
C GLY A 43 1.68 -3.45 -6.29
N ARG A 44 2.54 -4.48 -6.29
CA ARG A 44 2.35 -5.71 -5.49
C ARG A 44 3.04 -5.68 -4.13
N HIS A 45 3.98 -4.76 -3.91
CA HIS A 45 4.67 -4.66 -2.64
C HIS A 45 3.83 -3.85 -1.66
N TYR A 46 3.79 -4.27 -0.41
CA TYR A 46 3.06 -3.56 0.63
C TYR A 46 3.75 -3.66 1.98
N TRP A 47 3.41 -2.69 2.83
CA TRP A 47 3.61 -2.76 4.25
C TRP A 47 2.25 -2.72 4.94
N ALA A 48 2.05 -3.54 5.97
CA ALA A 48 0.88 -3.47 6.82
C ALA A 48 1.24 -3.54 8.31
N ARG A 49 0.51 -2.78 9.13
CA ARG A 49 0.66 -2.77 10.59
C ARG A 49 0.37 -4.16 11.12
N GLY A 50 1.37 -4.79 11.74
CA GLY A 50 1.28 -6.14 12.30
C GLY A 50 1.76 -7.26 11.35
N GLU A 51 1.88 -6.99 10.06
CA GLU A 51 2.40 -7.97 9.06
C GLU A 51 3.81 -7.61 8.59
N GLY A 52 4.17 -6.34 8.59
CA GLY A 52 5.45 -5.87 8.05
C GLY A 52 5.42 -5.74 6.53
N PHE A 53 6.59 -5.88 5.90
CA PHE A 53 6.75 -5.75 4.45
C PHE A 53 6.58 -7.10 3.74
N ALA A 54 5.82 -7.12 2.65
CA ALA A 54 5.56 -8.32 1.85
C ALA A 54 5.21 -7.97 0.39
N GLU A 55 5.08 -9.00 -0.45
CA GLU A 55 4.59 -8.90 -1.84
C GLU A 55 3.32 -9.74 -1.99
N LEU A 56 2.32 -9.22 -2.70
CA LEU A 56 1.11 -9.96 -3.07
C LEU A 56 1.46 -11.04 -4.08
N GLU A 57 1.09 -12.28 -3.79
CA GLU A 57 1.20 -13.37 -4.75
C GLU A 57 0.32 -13.10 -5.98
N PRO A 58 0.80 -13.43 -7.19
CA PRO A 58 -0.03 -13.33 -8.39
C PRO A 58 -1.26 -14.25 -8.26
N LEU A 59 -2.45 -13.71 -8.52
CA LEU A 59 -3.64 -14.54 -8.62
C LEU A 59 -3.48 -15.51 -9.80
N PRO A 60 -3.77 -16.81 -9.60
CA PRO A 60 -3.74 -17.76 -10.70
C PRO A 60 -4.82 -17.41 -11.73
N PRO A 61 -4.56 -17.62 -13.04
CA PRO A 61 -5.46 -17.20 -14.12
C PRO A 61 -6.86 -17.85 -14.05
N SER A 62 -7.01 -18.95 -13.32
CA SER A 62 -8.29 -19.63 -13.10
C SER A 62 -9.28 -18.86 -12.22
N LEU A 63 -8.83 -17.87 -11.44
CA LEU A 63 -9.66 -17.03 -10.55
C LEU A 63 -10.03 -15.67 -11.17
N GLY A 64 -9.50 -15.35 -12.37
CA GLY A 64 -9.67 -14.03 -13.01
C GLY A 64 -10.93 -13.86 -13.89
N ARG A 65 -11.79 -14.86 -14.03
CA ARG A 65 -13.08 -14.71 -14.72
C ARG A 65 -14.15 -14.27 -13.73
N VAL A 66 -14.26 -12.97 -13.51
CA VAL A 66 -15.55 -12.39 -13.11
C VAL A 66 -16.44 -12.49 -14.35
N SER A 67 -17.34 -13.47 -14.37
CA SER A 67 -18.42 -13.51 -15.36
C SER A 67 -19.21 -12.20 -15.21
N ALA A 68 -19.17 -11.36 -16.25
CA ALA A 68 -20.05 -10.22 -16.40
C ALA A 68 -21.48 -10.68 -16.71
#